data_AF-A0A2T2WUL2-F1
#
_entry.id   AF-A0A2T2WUL2-F1
#
_cell.length_a   1.000
_cell.length_b   1.000
_cell.length_c   1.000
_cell.angle_alpha   90.00
_cell.angle_beta   90.00
_cell.angle_gamma   90.00
#
_symmetry.space_group_name_H-M   'P 1'
#
loop_
_entity.id
_entity.type
_entity.pdbx_description
1 polymer ?
#
loop_
_entity_poly.entity_id
_entity_poly.type
_entity_poly.pdbx_seq_one_letter_code
_entity_poly.pdbx_strand_id
1 'polypeptide(L)'
;MNKVLRRSRRVRETPCSSCASSAAEPCLACQLQPENYVAVKDVWLDHRDDSLRIPESAPVEWAMVDLPDTVVARWDAAQGQWQSCREDYDGVAPLMRFLWLEITTHCPHQCRHCYLGNRLNRGHAPLSMIDAGLEAAKPWCPTEIVLSGGEPTMHPRFLAILQQSLDAAPGVRVLTNGWTQRAEVVRALAHPRISVEIPLLGNETVHDWMTQTPRSYARIRRSLALYVNAGVHVTLTTTVTRQTLPTLPDLRALAQELGIVFAPTPLSPQGRAADHWEDLRVIS
;
A
#
# COMPACT_ATOMS: atom_id res chain seq x y z
N MET A 1 -8.67 4.28 41.67
CA MET A 1 -10.06 4.80 41.71
C MET A 1 -10.60 4.83 40.29
N ASN A 2 -11.59 4.00 40.04
CA ASN A 2 -12.23 3.78 38.73
C ASN A 2 -12.96 5.04 38.24
N LYS A 3 -12.85 5.35 36.95
CA LYS A 3 -13.88 6.11 36.24
C LYS A 3 -14.58 5.20 35.24
N VAL A 4 -15.83 4.87 35.57
CA VAL A 4 -16.81 4.22 34.70
C VAL A 4 -17.27 5.24 33.66
N LEU A 5 -17.18 4.91 32.37
CA LEU A 5 -17.88 5.65 31.31
C LEU A 5 -18.99 4.78 30.72
N ARG A 6 -20.20 5.32 30.80
CA ARG A 6 -21.49 4.69 30.49
C ARG A 6 -21.69 4.50 28.98
N ARG A 7 -22.37 3.41 28.61
CA ARG A 7 -22.98 3.20 27.29
C ARG A 7 -23.96 4.33 26.94
N SER A 8 -23.89 4.84 25.70
CA SER A 8 -24.99 4.87 24.70
C SER A 8 -25.00 6.11 23.79
N ARG A 9 -25.05 5.86 22.48
CA ARG A 9 -26.09 6.36 21.55
C ARG A 9 -26.01 5.57 20.24
N ARG A 10 -27.08 4.84 19.91
CA ARG A 10 -27.27 4.18 18.61
C ARG A 10 -27.46 5.25 17.54
N VAL A 11 -26.69 5.20 16.46
CA VAL A 11 -27.03 5.87 15.20
C VAL A 11 -28.13 5.02 14.54
N ARG A 12 -29.23 5.66 14.11
CA ARG A 12 -30.33 4.97 13.41
C ARG A 12 -29.89 4.67 11.98
N GLU A 13 -29.95 3.40 11.60
CA GLU A 13 -29.85 2.93 10.22
C GLU A 13 -31.07 3.39 9.41
N THR A 14 -30.86 3.90 8.19
CA THR A 14 -31.93 4.12 7.22
C THR A 14 -31.60 3.29 5.98
N PRO A 15 -32.46 2.35 5.54
CA PRO A 15 -32.15 1.48 4.39
C PRO A 15 -32.21 2.22 3.05
N CYS A 16 -31.38 1.80 2.10
CA CYS A 16 -31.39 2.22 0.70
C CYS A 16 -32.73 1.88 0.03
N SER A 17 -33.29 2.84 -0.71
CA SER A 17 -34.62 2.76 -1.36
C SER A 17 -34.75 1.70 -2.47
N SER A 18 -33.65 1.10 -2.91
CA SER A 18 -33.64 0.10 -3.99
C SER A 18 -33.96 -1.33 -3.55
N CYS A 19 -34.04 -1.60 -2.23
CA CYS A 19 -34.22 -2.95 -1.69
C CYS A 19 -35.60 -3.18 -1.04
N ALA A 20 -36.53 -2.22 -1.11
CA ALA A 20 -37.75 -2.23 -0.30
C ALA A 20 -38.91 -3.07 -0.87
N SER A 21 -38.79 -3.69 -2.05
CA SER A 21 -39.97 -4.24 -2.76
C SER A 21 -39.86 -5.66 -3.32
N SER A 22 -38.81 -6.45 -3.05
CA SER A 22 -38.82 -7.86 -3.45
C SER A 22 -38.07 -8.74 -2.47
N ALA A 23 -38.72 -9.84 -2.05
CA ALA A 23 -38.13 -10.95 -1.29
C ALA A 23 -37.13 -11.77 -2.13
N ALA A 24 -36.17 -11.10 -2.75
CA ALA A 24 -35.02 -11.70 -3.42
C ALA A 24 -33.81 -11.63 -2.48
N GLU A 25 -32.93 -12.63 -2.56
CA GLU A 25 -31.66 -12.63 -1.84
C GLU A 25 -30.91 -11.29 -1.99
N PRO A 26 -30.26 -10.80 -0.93
CA PRO A 26 -29.59 -9.50 -0.96
C PRO A 26 -28.56 -9.46 -2.09
N CYS A 27 -28.56 -8.38 -2.87
CA CYS A 27 -27.57 -8.19 -3.94
C CYS A 27 -26.15 -8.22 -3.37
N LEU A 28 -25.17 -8.60 -4.17
CA LEU A 28 -23.76 -8.77 -3.77
C LEU A 28 -23.19 -7.53 -3.04
N ALA A 29 -23.73 -6.33 -3.31
CA ALA A 29 -23.35 -5.09 -2.64
C ALA A 29 -23.88 -4.95 -1.19
N CYS A 30 -24.99 -5.61 -0.83
CA CYS A 30 -25.54 -5.62 0.54
C CYS A 30 -24.98 -6.76 1.41
N GLN A 31 -24.43 -7.81 0.79
CA GLN A 31 -23.73 -8.89 1.50
C GLN A 31 -22.32 -8.48 1.97
N LEU A 32 -21.78 -7.40 1.39
CA LEU A 32 -20.53 -6.79 1.82
C LEU A 32 -20.86 -5.70 2.86
N GLN A 33 -21.00 -6.12 4.13
CA GLN A 33 -21.24 -5.19 5.24
C GLN A 33 -19.97 -4.33 5.51
N PRO A 34 -20.09 -3.01 5.76
CA PRO A 34 -18.97 -2.10 6.02
C PRO A 34 -18.21 -2.36 7.34
N GLU A 35 -18.72 -3.26 8.17
CA GLU A 35 -18.20 -3.55 9.52
C GLU A 35 -16.89 -4.37 9.52
N ASN A 36 -16.40 -4.84 8.37
CA ASN A 36 -15.29 -5.81 8.28
C ASN A 36 -13.98 -5.26 7.69
N TYR A 37 -13.80 -3.94 7.61
CA TYR A 37 -12.53 -3.34 7.21
C TYR A 37 -12.09 -2.28 8.22
N VAL A 38 -11.27 -2.69 9.18
CA VAL A 38 -10.28 -1.77 9.76
C VAL A 38 -9.04 -1.91 8.89
N ALA A 39 -8.84 -0.96 7.96
CA ALA A 39 -7.53 -0.76 7.37
C ALA A 39 -6.62 -0.26 8.48
N VAL A 40 -6.03 -1.18 9.23
CA VAL A 40 -5.00 -0.83 10.19
C VAL A 40 -3.77 -0.42 9.37
N LYS A 41 -3.67 0.90 9.13
CA LYS A 41 -2.49 1.60 8.63
C LYS A 41 -1.43 1.54 9.74
N ASP A 42 -0.94 0.34 10.01
CA ASP A 42 -0.10 0.05 11.17
C ASP A 42 1.34 0.51 10.95
N VAL A 43 1.78 1.30 11.95
CA VAL A 43 3.12 1.84 12.19
C VAL A 43 3.66 2.76 11.08
N TRP A 44 3.72 4.05 11.42
CA TRP A 44 4.37 5.07 10.60
C TRP A 44 5.72 5.39 11.20
N LEU A 45 6.77 5.25 10.41
CA LEU A 45 8.07 5.81 10.74
C LEU A 45 8.05 7.28 10.33
N ASP A 46 8.08 8.16 11.31
CA ASP A 46 7.95 9.60 11.10
C ASP A 46 9.33 10.26 11.08
N HIS A 47 9.84 10.53 9.87
CA HIS A 47 11.13 11.18 9.65
C HIS A 47 11.24 12.61 10.22
N ARG A 48 10.19 13.16 10.83
CA ARG A 48 10.19 14.51 11.40
C ARG A 48 10.95 14.63 12.71
N ASP A 49 11.06 13.55 13.48
CA ASP A 49 11.60 13.57 14.85
C ASP A 49 12.35 12.28 15.23
N ASP A 50 12.71 11.46 14.25
CA ASP A 50 13.33 10.14 14.45
C ASP A 50 12.52 9.22 15.39
N SER A 51 11.21 9.45 15.51
CA SER A 51 10.34 8.66 16.39
C SER A 51 9.61 7.54 15.63
N LEU A 52 9.64 6.35 16.22
CA LEU A 52 8.75 5.26 15.87
C LEU A 52 7.42 5.48 16.58
N ARG A 53 6.36 5.81 15.83
CA ARG A 53 5.03 5.98 16.41
C ARG A 53 4.26 4.67 16.31
N ILE A 54 4.44 3.83 17.32
CA ILE A 54 3.54 2.72 17.63
C ILE A 54 2.33 3.34 18.36
N PRO A 55 1.08 3.12 17.93
CA PRO A 55 -0.07 3.57 18.70
C PRO A 55 -0.03 2.95 20.11
N GLU A 56 0.15 3.75 21.16
CA GLU A 56 0.08 3.28 22.57
C GLU A 56 -1.28 2.65 22.91
N SER A 57 -2.30 2.92 22.08
CA SER A 57 -3.62 2.32 22.16
C SER A 57 -4.26 2.30 20.76
N ALA A 58 -3.90 1.33 19.92
CA ALA A 58 -4.82 0.92 18.87
C ALA A 58 -6.12 0.47 19.56
N PRO A 59 -7.31 0.91 19.13
CA PRO A 59 -8.55 0.60 19.83
C PRO A 59 -8.71 -0.91 19.98
N VAL A 60 -8.96 -1.32 21.22
CA VAL A 60 -9.18 -2.68 21.67
C VAL A 60 -10.52 -3.20 21.14
N GLU A 61 -10.60 -3.43 19.83
CA GLU A 61 -11.57 -4.33 19.22
C GLU A 61 -10.85 -5.09 18.11
N TRP A 62 -10.05 -6.07 18.54
CA TRP A 62 -9.56 -7.13 17.68
C TRP A 62 -10.77 -7.87 17.13
N ALA A 63 -11.11 -7.67 15.86
CA ALA A 63 -11.81 -8.71 15.12
C ALA A 63 -10.78 -9.83 14.93
N MET A 64 -10.82 -10.82 15.84
CA MET A 64 -10.10 -12.07 15.67
C MET A 64 -10.54 -12.69 14.35
N VAL A 65 -9.69 -12.60 13.34
CA VAL A 65 -9.81 -13.47 12.17
C VAL A 65 -8.89 -14.65 12.48
N ASP A 66 -9.51 -15.73 12.94
CA ASP A 66 -8.87 -17.04 12.93
C ASP A 66 -8.60 -17.34 11.44
N LEU A 67 -7.36 -17.13 11.00
CA LEU A 67 -6.90 -17.55 9.68
C LEU A 67 -6.25 -18.92 9.90
N PRO A 68 -7.00 -20.03 9.73
CA PRO A 68 -6.57 -21.38 10.14
C PRO A 68 -5.26 -21.86 9.53
N ASP A 69 -4.71 -21.15 8.53
CA ASP A 69 -3.54 -21.55 7.76
C ASP A 69 -2.39 -20.53 7.70
N THR A 70 -2.38 -19.47 8.54
CA THR A 70 -1.27 -18.49 8.51
C THR A 70 -0.04 -19.01 9.27
N VAL A 71 0.89 -19.62 8.55
CA VAL A 71 2.25 -19.89 9.07
C VAL A 71 2.96 -18.55 9.25
N VAL A 72 3.12 -18.11 10.50
CA VAL A 72 3.89 -16.93 10.86
C VAL A 72 5.36 -17.31 10.92
N ALA A 73 6.22 -16.64 10.14
CA ALA A 73 7.63 -16.93 10.12
C ALA A 73 8.50 -15.68 10.29
N ARG A 74 9.60 -15.80 11.04
CA ARG A 74 10.70 -14.84 11.17
C ARG A 74 11.94 -15.39 10.47
N TRP A 75 12.74 -14.54 9.85
CA TRP A 75 14.04 -14.97 9.34
C TRP A 75 15.04 -15.07 10.48
N ASP A 76 15.62 -16.25 10.67
CA ASP A 76 16.79 -16.45 11.52
C ASP A 76 18.04 -16.18 10.68
N ALA A 77 18.64 -15.01 10.88
CA ALA A 77 19.86 -14.60 10.18
C ALA A 77 21.09 -15.47 10.54
N ALA A 78 21.10 -16.12 11.70
CA ALA A 78 22.19 -17.03 12.09
C ALA A 78 22.09 -18.39 11.38
N GLN A 79 20.87 -18.82 11.07
CA GLN A 79 20.61 -20.11 10.42
C GLN A 79 20.31 -19.99 8.92
N GLY A 80 20.11 -18.78 8.41
CA GLY A 80 19.76 -18.56 7.00
C GLY A 80 18.43 -19.21 6.61
N GLN A 81 17.47 -19.25 7.54
CA GLN A 81 16.18 -19.90 7.32
C GLN A 81 15.02 -19.19 8.03
N TRP A 82 13.81 -19.39 7.51
CA TRP A 82 12.58 -18.92 8.14
C TRP A 82 12.17 -19.87 9.28
N GLN A 83 12.05 -19.34 10.50
CA GLN A 83 11.54 -20.05 11.68
C GLN A 83 10.12 -19.62 12.01
N SER A 84 9.29 -20.52 12.53
CA SER A 84 7.95 -20.16 12.97
C SER A 84 7.99 -19.20 14.16
N CYS A 85 7.25 -18.08 14.12
CA CYS A 85 7.13 -17.13 15.25
C CYS A 85 6.31 -17.67 16.45
N ARG A 86 6.06 -18.99 16.53
CA ARG A 86 5.11 -19.59 17.48
C ARG A 86 5.67 -19.83 18.88
N GLU A 87 6.98 -19.79 19.07
CA GLU A 87 7.61 -20.41 20.25
C GLU A 87 7.65 -19.54 21.52
N ASP A 88 7.50 -18.20 21.40
CA ASP A 88 7.71 -17.28 22.53
C ASP A 88 6.50 -16.40 22.89
N TYR A 89 5.32 -16.63 22.31
CA TYR A 89 4.09 -15.91 22.66
C TYR A 89 3.06 -16.88 23.23
N ASP A 90 2.58 -16.59 24.44
CA ASP A 90 1.57 -17.33 25.21
C ASP A 90 0.16 -17.33 24.56
N GLY A 91 0.07 -17.68 23.27
CA GLY A 91 -1.16 -18.13 22.63
C GLY A 91 -1.65 -17.33 21.42
N VAL A 92 -1.25 -16.07 21.20
CA VAL A 92 -1.57 -15.33 19.96
C VAL A 92 -0.54 -14.22 19.75
N ALA A 93 0.43 -14.39 18.84
CA ALA A 93 1.29 -13.28 18.45
C ALA A 93 0.48 -12.31 17.57
N PRO A 94 0.46 -11.00 17.87
CA PRO A 94 -0.24 -10.03 17.05
C PRO A 94 0.41 -9.97 15.66
N LEU A 95 -0.29 -10.46 14.64
CA LEU A 95 0.20 -10.46 13.27
C LEU A 95 0.12 -9.08 12.66
N MET A 96 1.27 -8.45 12.44
CA MET A 96 1.34 -7.28 11.57
C MET A 96 1.24 -7.74 10.11
N ARG A 97 0.18 -7.35 9.42
CA ARG A 97 0.03 -7.71 8.00
C ARG A 97 1.05 -6.99 7.13
N PHE A 98 1.23 -5.69 7.35
CA PHE A 98 2.10 -4.84 6.55
C PHE A 98 2.94 -3.94 7.47
N LEU A 99 4.25 -3.87 7.24
CA LEU A 99 5.07 -2.75 7.73
C LEU A 99 5.30 -1.78 6.57
N TRP A 100 4.85 -0.54 6.70
CA TRP A 100 4.96 0.45 5.63
C TRP A 100 6.17 1.37 5.83
N LEU A 101 7.15 1.27 4.95
CA LEU A 101 8.37 2.07 4.98
C LEU A 101 8.39 3.09 3.84
N GLU A 102 8.18 4.36 4.22
CA GLU A 102 8.46 5.49 3.34
C GLU A 102 9.96 5.80 3.37
N ILE A 103 10.70 5.24 2.40
CA ILE A 103 12.17 5.28 2.41
C ILE A 103 12.75 6.54 1.77
N THR A 104 11.94 7.30 1.04
CA THR A 104 12.35 8.57 0.45
C THR A 104 11.15 9.43 0.13
N THR A 105 11.33 10.74 0.15
CA THR A 105 10.34 11.70 -0.37
C THR A 105 10.69 12.19 -1.77
N HIS A 106 11.85 11.82 -2.33
CA HIS A 106 12.22 12.20 -3.69
C HIS A 106 11.31 11.53 -4.70
N CYS A 107 10.74 12.33 -5.60
CA CYS A 107 9.87 11.84 -6.66
C CYS A 107 10.06 12.71 -7.90
N PRO A 108 10.15 12.11 -9.10
CA PRO A 108 10.25 12.86 -10.34
C PRO A 108 8.90 13.46 -10.76
N HIS A 109 7.81 13.01 -10.13
CA HIS A 109 6.45 13.48 -10.40
C HIS A 109 5.97 14.48 -9.35
N GLN A 110 5.00 15.31 -9.74
CA GLN A 110 4.33 16.29 -8.88
C GLN A 110 2.83 16.03 -8.84
N CYS A 111 2.44 14.77 -8.65
CA CYS A 111 1.07 14.31 -8.88
C CYS A 111 0.03 15.12 -8.10
N ARG A 112 -1.09 15.46 -8.75
CA ARG A 112 -2.22 16.21 -8.16
C ARG A 112 -2.90 15.47 -7.00
N HIS A 113 -2.85 14.15 -7.00
CA HIS A 113 -3.47 13.30 -5.97
C HIS A 113 -2.47 12.79 -4.91
N CYS A 114 -1.25 13.33 -4.89
CA CYS A 114 -0.18 12.80 -4.04
C CYS A 114 -0.44 13.06 -2.55
N TYR A 115 -0.50 11.98 -1.76
CA TYR A 115 -0.67 12.04 -0.31
C TYR A 115 0.53 12.70 0.42
N LEU A 116 1.72 12.72 -0.20
CA LEU A 116 2.88 13.42 0.34
C LEU A 116 2.79 14.93 0.20
N GLY A 117 2.15 15.41 -0.88
CA GLY A 117 1.96 16.83 -1.14
C GLY A 117 3.26 17.65 -1.02
N ASN A 118 3.28 18.61 -0.11
CA ASN A 118 4.41 19.53 0.17
C ASN A 118 5.62 18.87 0.86
N ARG A 119 5.51 17.58 1.23
CA ARG A 119 6.59 16.78 1.82
C ARG A 119 7.49 16.12 0.79
N LEU A 120 7.19 16.22 -0.51
CA LEU A 120 8.08 15.70 -1.56
C LEU A 120 9.44 16.42 -1.58
N ASN A 121 10.45 15.70 -2.06
CA ASN A 121 11.81 16.19 -2.31
C ASN A 121 12.49 16.80 -1.08
N ARG A 122 12.30 16.18 0.08
CA ARG A 122 12.93 16.58 1.35
C ARG A 122 14.16 15.75 1.70
N GLY A 123 14.24 14.50 1.22
CA GLY A 123 15.36 13.63 1.59
C GLY A 123 15.18 12.15 1.28
N HIS A 124 16.15 11.41 1.78
CA HIS A 124 16.23 9.95 1.79
C HIS A 124 16.36 9.51 3.24
N ALA A 125 15.66 8.44 3.62
CA ALA A 125 15.81 7.83 4.93
C ALA A 125 17.24 7.27 5.07
N PRO A 126 17.98 7.56 6.14
CA PRO A 126 19.26 6.88 6.37
C PRO A 126 19.02 5.38 6.61
N LEU A 127 19.95 4.54 6.17
CA LEU A 127 19.84 3.08 6.36
C LEU A 127 19.66 2.69 7.84
N SER A 128 20.35 3.39 8.75
CA SER A 128 20.24 3.15 10.19
C SER A 128 18.81 3.30 10.71
N MET A 129 18.01 4.18 10.11
CA MET A 129 16.61 4.37 10.50
C MET A 129 15.72 3.27 9.92
N ILE A 130 16.00 2.83 8.70
CA ILE A 130 15.32 1.68 8.09
C ILE A 130 15.58 0.43 8.93
N ASP A 131 16.85 0.21 9.31
CA ASP A 131 17.27 -0.88 10.18
C ASP A 131 16.53 -0.81 11.52
N ALA A 132 16.53 0.35 12.19
CA ALA A 132 15.81 0.54 13.44
C ALA A 132 14.30 0.25 13.32
N GLY A 133 13.67 0.65 12.21
CA GLY A 133 12.27 0.37 11.93
C GLY A 133 11.98 -1.13 11.75
N LEU A 134 12.84 -1.83 11.00
CA LEU A 134 12.75 -3.28 10.82
C LEU A 134 12.96 -4.01 12.15
N GLU A 135 13.98 -3.63 12.93
CA GLU A 135 14.27 -4.19 14.26
C GLU A 135 13.09 -4.03 15.21
N ALA A 136 12.51 -2.83 15.27
CA ALA A 136 11.37 -2.57 16.15
C ALA A 136 10.08 -3.28 15.72
N ALA A 137 9.94 -3.61 14.43
CA ALA A 137 8.82 -4.39 13.91
C ALA A 137 8.98 -5.90 14.14
N LYS A 138 10.18 -6.42 14.43
CA LYS A 138 10.44 -7.86 14.60
C LYS A 138 9.49 -8.58 15.57
N PRO A 139 9.15 -8.03 16.76
CA PRO A 139 8.24 -8.71 17.69
C PRO A 139 6.82 -8.94 17.12
N TRP A 140 6.46 -8.20 16.08
CA TRP A 140 5.14 -8.22 15.45
C TRP A 140 5.08 -9.11 14.20
N CYS A 141 6.20 -9.74 13.83
CA CYS A 141 6.36 -10.65 12.69
C CYS A 141 5.62 -10.18 11.42
N PRO A 142 6.05 -9.06 10.80
CA PRO A 142 5.38 -8.52 9.62
C PRO A 142 5.34 -9.55 8.49
N THR A 143 4.15 -9.83 7.95
CA THR A 143 4.04 -10.76 6.81
C THR A 143 4.54 -10.15 5.51
N GLU A 144 4.58 -8.82 5.42
CA GLU A 144 5.10 -8.13 4.24
C GLU A 144 5.64 -6.74 4.59
N ILE A 145 6.79 -6.39 4.02
CA ILE A 145 7.30 -5.01 4.04
C ILE A 145 6.82 -4.27 2.78
N VAL A 146 6.21 -3.11 2.96
CA VAL A 146 5.80 -2.23 1.86
C VAL A 146 6.81 -1.10 1.73
N LEU A 147 7.56 -1.07 0.63
CA LEU A 147 8.48 0.00 0.29
C LEU A 147 7.77 1.05 -0.55
N SER A 148 7.66 2.27 -0.01
CA SER A 148 6.99 3.40 -0.68
C SER A 148 7.79 4.70 -0.56
N GLY A 149 7.14 5.79 -1.00
CA GLY A 149 7.43 7.14 -0.55
C GLY A 149 7.05 8.14 -1.62
N GLY A 150 8.02 8.95 -2.04
CA GLY A 150 8.00 9.59 -3.34
C GLY A 150 8.10 8.52 -4.43
N GLU A 151 9.32 8.22 -4.87
CA GLU A 151 9.63 7.09 -5.75
C GLU A 151 10.73 6.23 -5.09
N PRO A 152 10.42 5.06 -4.51
CA PRO A 152 11.37 4.30 -3.71
C PRO A 152 12.62 3.91 -4.51
N THR A 153 12.50 3.67 -5.82
CA THR A 153 13.63 3.26 -6.67
C THR A 153 14.66 4.38 -6.93
N MET A 154 14.35 5.62 -6.53
CA MET A 154 15.29 6.74 -6.51
C MET A 154 16.16 6.78 -5.25
N HIS A 155 15.88 5.97 -4.23
CA HIS A 155 16.76 5.89 -3.08
C HIS A 155 18.15 5.37 -3.50
N PRO A 156 19.26 6.05 -3.18
CA PRO A 156 20.60 5.66 -3.64
C PRO A 156 21.01 4.27 -3.14
N ARG A 157 20.40 3.82 -2.04
CA ARG A 157 20.59 2.49 -1.43
C ARG A 157 19.41 1.54 -1.64
N PHE A 158 18.55 1.78 -2.63
CA PHE A 158 17.32 1.00 -2.85
C PHE A 158 17.55 -0.52 -2.84
N LEU A 159 18.56 -1.02 -3.56
CA LEU A 159 18.85 -2.45 -3.63
C LEU A 159 19.23 -3.05 -2.26
N ALA A 160 19.95 -2.29 -1.43
CA ALA A 160 20.31 -2.73 -0.08
C ALA A 160 19.06 -2.81 0.82
N ILE A 161 18.20 -1.80 0.74
CA ILE A 161 16.93 -1.74 1.49
C ILE A 161 16.00 -2.88 1.07
N LEU A 162 15.92 -3.16 -0.24
CA LEU A 162 15.13 -4.24 -0.79
C LEU A 162 15.59 -5.59 -0.23
N GLN A 163 16.90 -5.81 -0.16
CA GLN A 163 17.47 -7.01 0.45
C GLN A 163 17.16 -7.09 1.95
N GLN A 164 17.38 -6.01 2.71
CA GLN A 164 17.04 -5.96 4.14
C GLN A 164 15.56 -6.27 4.40
N SER A 165 14.67 -5.80 3.52
CA SER A 165 13.23 -6.06 3.60
C SER A 165 12.89 -7.53 3.32
N LEU A 166 13.56 -8.15 2.35
CA LEU A 166 13.43 -9.57 2.04
C LEU A 166 13.96 -10.47 3.16
N ASP A 167 14.94 -9.98 3.91
CA ASP A 167 15.48 -10.66 5.09
C ASP A 167 14.56 -10.45 6.31
N ALA A 168 13.72 -9.41 6.33
CA ALA A 168 12.86 -9.10 7.48
C ALA A 168 11.44 -9.67 7.40
N ALA A 169 10.88 -9.85 6.20
CA ALA A 169 9.53 -10.40 6.01
C ALA A 169 9.46 -11.45 4.88
N PRO A 170 8.46 -12.37 4.92
CA PRO A 170 8.31 -13.37 3.87
C PRO A 170 7.90 -12.74 2.53
N GLY A 171 7.24 -11.58 2.52
CA GLY A 171 6.91 -10.82 1.31
C GLY A 171 7.47 -9.39 1.32
N VAL A 172 7.70 -8.84 0.14
CA VAL A 172 7.97 -7.40 -0.04
C VAL A 172 7.10 -6.86 -1.16
N ARG A 173 6.42 -5.74 -0.91
CA ARG A 173 5.69 -4.99 -1.93
C ARG A 173 6.38 -3.66 -2.20
N VAL A 174 6.64 -3.34 -3.46
CA VAL A 174 7.23 -2.06 -3.87
C VAL A 174 6.18 -1.23 -4.60
N LEU A 175 5.92 -0.03 -4.09
CA LEU A 175 5.01 0.93 -4.72
C LEU A 175 5.82 1.92 -5.55
N THR A 176 5.87 1.72 -6.86
CA THR A 176 6.70 2.51 -7.77
C THR A 176 5.87 3.11 -8.88
N ASN A 177 6.15 4.35 -9.28
CA ASN A 177 5.61 4.97 -10.48
C ASN A 177 6.27 4.45 -11.78
N GLY A 178 7.16 3.46 -11.68
CA GLY A 178 7.87 2.87 -12.81
C GLY A 178 8.96 3.78 -13.38
N TRP A 179 9.44 4.79 -12.65
CA TRP A 179 10.46 5.71 -13.17
C TRP A 179 11.75 5.00 -13.54
N THR A 180 12.20 4.05 -12.71
CA THR A 180 13.45 3.33 -12.95
C THR A 180 13.28 2.31 -14.08
N GLN A 181 14.22 2.37 -15.02
CA GLN A 181 14.40 1.36 -16.08
C GLN A 181 15.81 0.74 -15.98
N ARG A 182 16.47 0.90 -14.83
CA ARG A 182 17.80 0.36 -14.56
C ARG A 182 17.72 -1.16 -14.47
N ALA A 183 18.49 -1.86 -15.29
CA ALA A 183 18.39 -3.30 -15.46
C ALA A 183 18.63 -4.07 -14.15
N GLU A 184 19.55 -3.60 -13.31
CA GLU A 184 19.84 -4.19 -12.01
C GLU A 184 18.65 -4.10 -11.02
N VAL A 185 17.85 -3.04 -11.09
CA VAL A 185 16.64 -2.93 -10.25
C VAL A 185 15.53 -3.80 -10.78
N VAL A 186 15.31 -3.80 -12.09
CA VAL A 186 14.26 -4.63 -12.70
C VAL A 186 14.53 -6.11 -12.42
N ARG A 187 15.78 -6.56 -12.54
CA ARG A 187 16.16 -7.93 -12.17
C ARG A 187 15.91 -8.23 -10.69
N ALA A 188 16.22 -7.29 -9.79
CA ALA A 188 15.97 -7.49 -8.37
C ALA A 188 14.46 -7.57 -8.05
N LEU A 189 13.64 -6.76 -8.72
CA LEU A 189 12.17 -6.77 -8.56
C LEU A 189 11.50 -8.05 -9.10
N ALA A 190 12.19 -8.84 -9.94
CA ALA A 190 11.69 -10.11 -10.46
C ALA A 190 11.82 -11.28 -9.45
N HIS A 191 12.29 -11.01 -8.24
CA HIS A 191 12.36 -12.02 -7.18
C HIS A 191 10.95 -12.54 -6.82
N PRO A 192 10.75 -13.85 -6.60
CA PRO A 192 9.41 -14.44 -6.41
C PRO A 192 8.68 -13.95 -5.16
N ARG A 193 9.41 -13.47 -4.15
CA ARG A 193 8.85 -12.86 -2.92
C ARG A 193 8.57 -11.36 -3.04
N ILE A 194 8.83 -10.76 -4.20
CA ILE A 194 8.58 -9.34 -4.46
C ILE A 194 7.34 -9.20 -5.33
N SER A 195 6.46 -8.28 -4.95
CA SER A 195 5.39 -7.75 -5.80
C SER A 195 5.59 -6.25 -6.04
N VAL A 196 5.11 -5.76 -7.18
CA VAL A 196 5.21 -4.35 -7.56
C VAL A 196 3.82 -3.82 -7.87
N GLU A 197 3.43 -2.72 -7.23
CA GLU A 197 2.27 -1.93 -7.65
C GLU A 197 2.73 -0.72 -8.46
N ILE A 198 2.12 -0.56 -9.63
CA ILE A 198 2.46 0.51 -10.57
C ILE A 198 1.20 1.26 -11.02
N PRO A 199 1.10 2.58 -10.77
CA PRO A 199 -0.11 3.35 -11.04
C PRO A 199 -0.17 3.88 -12.48
N LEU A 200 -1.13 3.39 -13.29
CA LEU A 200 -1.45 3.96 -14.60
C LEU A 200 -2.75 4.77 -14.55
N LEU A 201 -2.59 6.09 -14.48
CA LEU A 201 -3.67 7.05 -14.27
C LEU A 201 -4.41 7.42 -15.57
N GLY A 202 -5.01 6.43 -16.23
CA GLY A 202 -5.81 6.61 -17.46
C GLY A 202 -4.98 6.74 -18.73
N ASN A 203 -5.55 7.38 -19.76
CA ASN A 203 -4.89 7.61 -21.05
C ASN A 203 -3.76 8.65 -20.93
N GLU A 204 -3.02 8.90 -22.01
CA GLU A 204 -1.88 9.81 -22.01
C GLU A 204 -2.19 11.21 -21.46
N THR A 205 -3.29 11.82 -21.92
CA THR A 205 -3.71 13.14 -21.47
C THR A 205 -4.03 13.15 -19.98
N VAL A 206 -4.80 12.18 -19.49
CA VAL A 206 -5.16 12.09 -18.07
C VAL A 206 -3.93 11.79 -17.22
N HIS A 207 -3.07 10.88 -17.67
CA HIS A 207 -1.91 10.45 -16.91
C HIS A 207 -0.91 11.58 -16.72
N ASP A 208 -0.51 12.27 -17.80
CA ASP A 208 0.41 13.40 -17.73
C ASP A 208 -0.18 14.58 -16.95
N TRP A 209 -1.49 14.82 -17.07
CA TRP A 209 -2.19 15.80 -16.24
C TRP A 209 -2.19 15.40 -14.76
N MET A 210 -2.40 14.12 -14.45
CA MET A 210 -2.43 13.64 -13.07
C MET A 210 -1.04 13.68 -12.41
N THR A 211 0.02 13.31 -13.13
CA THR A 211 1.41 13.28 -12.62
C THR A 211 2.08 14.66 -12.64
N GLN A 212 1.53 15.60 -13.42
CA GLN A 212 2.14 16.90 -13.72
C GLN A 212 3.58 16.73 -14.27
N THR A 213 3.77 15.72 -15.11
CA THR A 213 5.08 15.40 -15.71
C THR A 213 4.90 15.08 -17.20
N PRO A 214 5.46 15.89 -18.11
CA PRO A 214 5.35 15.64 -19.54
C PRO A 214 5.94 14.28 -19.94
N ARG A 215 5.24 13.56 -20.83
CA ARG A 215 5.63 12.25 -21.37
C ARG A 215 5.76 11.16 -20.31
N SER A 216 5.08 11.32 -19.16
CA SER A 216 5.08 10.31 -18.10
C SER A 216 4.32 9.05 -18.52
N TYR A 217 3.25 9.20 -19.31
CA TYR A 217 2.52 8.06 -19.87
C TYR A 217 3.39 7.18 -20.77
N ALA A 218 4.11 7.79 -21.71
CA ALA A 218 5.02 7.05 -22.60
C ALA A 218 6.11 6.32 -21.79
N ARG A 219 6.62 6.94 -20.72
CA ARG A 219 7.61 6.33 -19.84
C ARG A 219 7.03 5.13 -19.10
N ILE A 220 5.89 5.28 -18.42
CA ILE A 220 5.32 4.20 -17.61
C ILE A 220 4.88 3.02 -18.48
N ARG A 221 4.40 3.26 -19.71
CA ARG A 221 4.12 2.21 -20.70
C ARG A 221 5.36 1.38 -21.03
N ARG A 222 6.50 2.04 -21.24
CA ARG A 222 7.78 1.36 -21.47
C ARG A 222 8.24 0.57 -20.24
N SER A 223 8.09 1.14 -19.04
CA SER A 223 8.46 0.48 -17.80
C SER A 223 7.57 -0.73 -17.50
N LEU A 224 6.27 -0.64 -17.75
CA LEU A 224 5.33 -1.76 -17.65
C LEU A 224 5.77 -2.94 -18.54
N ALA A 225 6.03 -2.67 -19.82
CA ALA A 225 6.52 -3.70 -20.74
C ALA A 225 7.85 -4.31 -20.26
N LEU A 226 8.77 -3.47 -19.78
CA LEU A 226 10.06 -3.93 -19.25
C LEU A 226 9.90 -4.83 -18.02
N TYR A 227 9.01 -4.48 -17.09
CA TYR A 227 8.82 -5.21 -15.84
C TYR A 227 8.13 -6.54 -16.08
N VAL A 228 7.05 -6.53 -16.88
CA VAL A 228 6.33 -7.75 -17.27
C VAL A 228 7.25 -8.72 -18.03
N ASN A 229 8.02 -8.22 -19.01
CA ASN A 229 8.96 -9.06 -19.77
C ASN A 229 10.10 -9.63 -18.91
N ALA A 230 10.44 -8.97 -17.80
CA ALA A 230 11.44 -9.45 -16.85
C ALA A 230 10.88 -10.45 -15.82
N GLY A 231 9.58 -10.75 -15.86
CA GLY A 231 8.93 -11.66 -14.90
C GLY A 231 8.63 -11.02 -13.55
N VAL A 232 8.59 -9.68 -13.46
CA VAL A 232 8.18 -8.98 -12.23
C VAL A 232 6.69 -9.26 -11.97
N HIS A 233 6.34 -9.59 -10.73
CA HIS A 233 4.95 -9.71 -10.31
C HIS A 233 4.31 -8.31 -10.19
N VAL A 234 3.68 -7.87 -11.27
CA VAL A 234 3.09 -6.53 -11.36
C VAL A 234 1.59 -6.55 -11.06
N THR A 235 1.16 -5.60 -10.24
CA THR A 235 -0.24 -5.18 -10.10
C THR A 235 -0.37 -3.77 -10.68
N LEU A 236 -1.20 -3.64 -11.71
CA LEU A 236 -1.58 -2.35 -12.27
C LEU A 236 -2.59 -1.68 -11.34
N THR A 237 -2.26 -0.51 -10.82
CA THR A 237 -3.15 0.27 -9.96
C THR A 237 -3.60 1.55 -10.66
N THR A 238 -4.68 2.14 -10.15
CA THR A 238 -5.11 3.48 -10.55
C THR A 238 -5.87 4.12 -9.40
N THR A 239 -5.44 5.31 -8.98
CA THR A 239 -6.20 6.11 -8.03
C THR A 239 -7.46 6.60 -8.72
N VAL A 240 -8.62 6.18 -8.22
CA VAL A 240 -9.92 6.52 -8.82
C VAL A 240 -10.27 7.98 -8.53
N THR A 241 -10.33 8.79 -9.58
CA THR A 241 -10.70 10.21 -9.57
C THR A 241 -11.75 10.47 -10.66
N ARG A 242 -12.34 11.66 -10.69
CA ARG A 242 -13.25 12.09 -11.76
C ARG A 242 -12.65 11.87 -13.17
N GLN A 243 -11.34 12.09 -13.32
CA GLN A 243 -10.62 11.99 -14.59
C GLN A 243 -10.24 10.54 -14.94
N THR A 244 -9.90 9.70 -13.96
CA THR A 244 -9.48 8.31 -14.21
C THR A 244 -10.67 7.36 -14.27
N LEU A 245 -11.81 7.69 -13.66
CA LEU A 245 -13.00 6.84 -13.64
C LEU A 245 -13.48 6.40 -15.04
N PRO A 246 -13.58 7.29 -16.05
CA PRO A 246 -13.98 6.87 -17.40
C PRO A 246 -12.98 5.93 -18.08
N THR A 247 -11.73 5.89 -17.62
CA THR A 247 -10.65 5.11 -18.24
C THR A 247 -10.47 3.72 -17.63
N LEU A 248 -11.17 3.40 -16.53
CA LEU A 248 -11.01 2.11 -15.84
C LEU A 248 -11.27 0.88 -16.73
N PRO A 249 -12.25 0.88 -17.67
CA PRO A 249 -12.45 -0.24 -18.58
C PRO A 249 -11.22 -0.52 -19.47
N ASP A 250 -10.60 0.53 -20.02
CA ASP A 250 -9.42 0.41 -20.88
C ASP A 250 -8.20 -0.09 -20.09
N LEU A 251 -8.02 0.41 -18.86
CA LEU A 251 -6.95 -0.05 -17.96
C LEU A 251 -7.12 -1.51 -17.56
N ARG A 252 -8.37 -1.97 -17.34
CA ARG A 252 -8.68 -3.38 -17.09
C ARG A 252 -8.35 -4.24 -18.30
N ALA A 253 -8.76 -3.83 -19.50
CA ALA A 253 -8.48 -4.55 -20.73
C ALA A 253 -6.96 -4.68 -20.97
N LEU A 254 -6.22 -3.59 -20.72
CA LEU A 254 -4.77 -3.60 -20.79
C LEU A 254 -4.14 -4.59 -19.78
N ALA A 255 -4.60 -4.60 -18.53
CA ALA A 255 -4.07 -5.52 -17.53
C ALA A 255 -4.32 -6.98 -17.93
N GLN A 256 -5.48 -7.28 -18.50
CA GLN A 256 -5.81 -8.61 -19.05
C GLN A 256 -4.88 -8.99 -20.22
N GLU A 257 -4.64 -8.07 -21.15
CA GLU A 257 -3.69 -8.27 -22.27
C GLU A 257 -2.28 -8.58 -21.77
N LEU A 258 -1.84 -7.89 -20.72
CA LEU A 258 -0.51 -8.08 -20.11
C LEU A 258 -0.44 -9.28 -19.16
N GLY A 259 -1.57 -9.94 -18.85
CA GLY A 259 -1.62 -11.04 -17.88
C GLY A 259 -1.30 -10.62 -16.44
N ILE A 260 -1.61 -9.37 -16.06
CA ILE A 260 -1.32 -8.80 -14.73
C ILE A 260 -2.61 -8.47 -13.97
N VAL A 261 -2.50 -8.31 -12.64
CA VAL A 261 -3.63 -7.94 -11.79
C VAL A 261 -3.98 -6.48 -12.00
N PHE A 262 -5.28 -6.16 -12.03
CA PHE A 262 -5.78 -4.78 -12.00
C PHE A 262 -6.50 -4.48 -10.69
N ALA A 263 -5.99 -3.51 -9.92
CA ALA A 263 -6.52 -3.13 -8.61
C ALA A 263 -6.69 -1.60 -8.52
N PRO A 264 -7.88 -1.05 -8.85
CA PRO A 264 -8.15 0.37 -8.62
C PRO A 264 -8.17 0.68 -7.12
N THR A 265 -7.66 1.86 -6.74
CA THR A 265 -7.52 2.30 -5.35
C THR A 265 -8.31 3.58 -5.08
N PRO A 266 -8.86 3.76 -3.86
CA PRO A 266 -9.65 4.95 -3.55
C PRO A 266 -8.76 6.20 -3.40
N LEU A 267 -9.29 7.35 -3.83
CA LEU A 267 -8.68 8.64 -3.53
C LEU A 267 -8.85 8.99 -2.05
N SER A 268 -7.76 9.35 -1.38
CA SER A 268 -7.78 9.88 -0.01
C SER A 268 -7.63 11.41 -0.01
N PRO A 269 -8.41 12.17 0.77
CA PRO A 269 -8.33 13.64 0.84
C PRO A 269 -7.13 14.09 1.69
N GLN A 270 -5.92 13.85 1.21
CA GLN A 270 -4.67 14.09 1.93
C GLN A 270 -3.60 14.69 1.01
N GLY A 271 -2.67 15.46 1.56
CA GLY A 271 -1.62 16.10 0.76
C GLY A 271 -2.22 16.95 -0.36
N ARG A 272 -1.65 16.86 -1.57
CA ARG A 272 -2.16 17.61 -2.73
C ARG A 272 -3.55 17.17 -3.17
N ALA A 273 -3.99 15.96 -2.82
CA ALA A 273 -5.36 15.54 -3.11
C ALA A 273 -6.40 16.37 -2.35
N ALA A 274 -6.05 16.88 -1.16
CA ALA A 274 -6.91 17.80 -0.42
C ALA A 274 -6.98 19.17 -1.12
N ASP A 275 -5.84 19.68 -1.59
CA ASP A 275 -5.74 20.95 -2.31
C ASP A 275 -6.52 20.94 -3.64
N HIS A 276 -6.62 19.77 -4.28
CA HIS A 276 -7.32 19.56 -5.54
C HIS A 276 -8.63 18.75 -5.39
N TRP A 277 -9.21 18.70 -4.20
CA TRP A 277 -10.32 17.79 -3.89
C TRP A 277 -11.52 17.97 -4.82
N GLU A 278 -11.92 19.22 -5.09
CA GLU A 278 -13.06 19.56 -5.93
C GLU A 278 -12.89 19.13 -7.40
N ASP A 279 -11.65 19.11 -7.87
CA ASP A 279 -11.30 18.67 -9.21
C ASP A 279 -11.27 17.14 -9.32
N LEU A 280 -10.82 16.46 -8.26
CA LEU A 280 -10.48 15.04 -8.30
C LEU A 280 -11.58 14.11 -7.79
N ARG A 281 -12.43 14.55 -6.86
CA ARG A 281 -13.41 13.69 -6.21
C ARG A 281 -14.43 13.10 -7.19
N VAL A 282 -14.73 11.82 -7.00
CA VAL A 282 -15.85 11.15 -7.68
C VAL A 282 -17.10 11.44 -6.86
N ILE A 283 -17.80 12.52 -7.17
CA ILE A 283 -19.13 12.82 -6.60
C ILE A 283 -20.02 13.24 -7.76
N SER A 284 -21.16 12.56 -7.87
CA SER A 284 -22.34 12.93 -8.66
C SER A 284 -23.05 14.12 -8.05
#